data_AF-A0A9Q1H6L5-F1
#
_entry.id   AF-A0A9Q1H6L5-F1
#
_cell.length_a   1.000
_cell.length_b   1.000
_cell.length_c   1.000
_cell.angle_alpha   90.00
_cell.angle_beta   90.00
_cell.angle_gamma   90.00
#
_symmetry.space_group_name_H-M   'P 1'
#
loop_
_entity.id
_entity.type
_entity.pdbx_description
1 polymer ?
#
loop_
_entity_poly.entity_id
_entity_poly.type
_entity_poly.pdbx_seq_one_letter_code
_entity_poly.pdbx_strand_id
1 'polypeptide(L)'
;MGNYQRNSGTRQDLESFIQFVGSFCPFLKFTHCISDTSVVFLDLQLSICDRKIKSNLHFKPTDSHNYLLYPSNHPKSCTKSIPYSQLLRARRICSEDSDFSAASKSILSFFEKRQYPTKILTGALHRIQGIDRAEALSKKSNTSTNLRIPLVISHHPSVRRPIIRAIYRNIETLRKDPSTRDLFPEPPNYGLQSLKRTFSKHYCTSTNLVYILVCGRCNCLYVEKPNAAWADRITEHLRSIKQNLQGYPVATHFNPPSPCSIKDLAVTAALMCRGSDRDRQTAENRLIMKLGTLSPHGLNIRMDLF
;
A
#
# COMPACT_ATOMS: atom_id res chain seq x y z
N MET A 1 -36.93 -3.27 19.71
CA MET A 1 -37.21 -4.34 18.72
C MET A 1 -37.83 -3.65 17.51
N GLY A 2 -37.12 -3.59 16.39
CA GLY A 2 -37.63 -2.92 15.19
C GLY A 2 -38.72 -3.76 14.53
N ASN A 3 -39.88 -3.15 14.28
CA ASN A 3 -40.97 -3.75 13.52
C ASN A 3 -40.51 -3.95 12.08
N TYR A 4 -39.96 -5.12 11.77
CA TYR A 4 -39.82 -5.56 10.38
C TYR A 4 -41.22 -5.87 9.86
N GLN A 5 -41.79 -4.94 9.09
CA GLN A 5 -42.96 -5.24 8.25
C GLN A 5 -42.58 -6.41 7.35
N ARG A 6 -43.26 -7.56 7.49
CA ARG A 6 -43.17 -8.64 6.51
C ARG A 6 -43.74 -8.08 5.21
N ASN A 7 -42.88 -7.89 4.21
CA ASN A 7 -43.35 -7.73 2.84
C ASN A 7 -43.98 -9.06 2.41
N SER A 8 -45.29 -9.19 2.60
CA SER A 8 -46.08 -10.28 2.04
C SER A 8 -46.51 -9.88 0.64
N GLY A 9 -46.02 -10.59 -0.36
CA GLY A 9 -46.40 -10.43 -1.76
C GLY A 9 -46.16 -11.73 -2.50
N THR A 10 -46.98 -12.00 -3.51
CA THR A 10 -46.81 -13.12 -4.42
C THR A 10 -45.62 -12.88 -5.34
N ARG A 11 -45.13 -13.93 -6.01
CA ARG A 11 -44.13 -13.78 -7.08
C ARG A 11 -44.59 -12.80 -8.16
N GLN A 12 -45.89 -12.81 -8.47
CA GLN A 12 -46.49 -11.95 -9.48
C GLN A 12 -46.46 -10.47 -9.06
N ASP A 13 -46.71 -10.17 -7.79
CA ASP A 13 -46.58 -8.81 -7.25
C ASP A 13 -45.13 -8.29 -7.40
N LEU A 14 -44.14 -9.14 -7.19
CA LEU A 14 -42.73 -8.80 -7.37
C LEU A 14 -42.40 -8.54 -8.85
N GLU A 15 -42.87 -9.40 -9.75
CA GLU A 15 -42.67 -9.24 -11.19
C GLU A 15 -43.35 -7.96 -11.71
N SER A 16 -44.57 -7.66 -11.25
CA SER A 16 -45.27 -6.41 -11.55
C SER A 16 -44.54 -5.19 -11.02
N PHE A 17 -43.98 -5.26 -9.80
CA PHE A 17 -43.15 -4.19 -9.24
C PHE A 17 -41.88 -3.95 -10.07
N ILE A 18 -41.20 -5.02 -10.51
CA ILE A 18 -39.99 -4.92 -11.34
C ILE A 18 -40.33 -4.27 -12.69
N GLN A 19 -41.46 -4.65 -13.32
CA GLN A 19 -41.93 -4.02 -14.55
C GLN A 19 -42.24 -2.54 -14.36
N PHE A 20 -42.93 -2.19 -13.27
CA PHE A 20 -43.23 -0.81 -12.90
C PHE A 20 -41.96 0.02 -12.71
N VAL A 21 -40.97 -0.49 -11.98
CA VAL A 21 -39.68 0.21 -11.80
C VAL A 21 -38.92 0.34 -13.13
N GLY A 22 -39.00 -0.68 -13.99
CA GLY A 22 -38.40 -0.66 -15.32
C GLY A 22 -39.05 0.32 -16.30
N SER A 23 -40.30 0.73 -16.09
CA SER A 23 -41.02 1.64 -17.00
C SER A 23 -40.72 3.13 -16.75
N PHE A 24 -40.10 3.50 -15.63
CA PHE A 24 -39.78 4.89 -15.30
C PHE A 24 -38.78 5.57 -16.24
N CYS A 25 -37.84 4.81 -16.81
CA CYS A 25 -36.78 5.37 -17.65
C CYS A 25 -36.43 4.42 -18.81
N PRO A 26 -36.75 4.79 -20.07
CA PRO A 26 -36.46 3.96 -21.25
C PRO A 26 -34.98 3.63 -21.46
N PHE A 27 -34.07 4.42 -20.88
CA PHE A 27 -32.62 4.25 -21.01
C PHE A 27 -31.98 3.41 -19.90
N LEU A 28 -32.72 3.08 -18.82
CA LEU A 28 -32.20 2.33 -17.68
C LEU A 28 -32.84 0.94 -17.63
N LYS A 29 -32.05 -0.12 -17.86
CA LYS A 29 -32.51 -1.51 -17.73
C LYS A 29 -32.08 -2.10 -16.40
N PHE A 30 -33.04 -2.45 -15.56
CA PHE A 30 -32.79 -3.19 -14.33
C PHE A 30 -32.59 -4.68 -14.63
N THR A 31 -31.51 -5.25 -14.12
CA THR A 31 -31.27 -6.69 -14.15
C THR A 31 -31.75 -7.29 -12.84
N HIS A 32 -32.47 -8.41 -12.92
CA HIS A 32 -33.00 -9.11 -11.76
C HIS A 32 -32.87 -10.61 -11.97
N CYS A 33 -32.75 -11.35 -10.86
CA CYS A 33 -32.78 -12.80 -10.85
C CYS A 33 -33.70 -13.21 -9.70
N ILE A 34 -34.77 -13.93 -10.03
CA ILE A 34 -35.75 -14.42 -9.07
C ILE A 34 -35.50 -15.92 -8.93
N SER A 35 -35.31 -16.38 -7.70
CA SER A 35 -35.19 -17.78 -7.36
C SER A 35 -35.81 -18.03 -6.00
N ASP A 36 -36.49 -19.17 -5.88
CA ASP A 36 -37.22 -19.55 -4.67
C ASP A 36 -36.27 -20.17 -3.61
N THR A 37 -35.09 -20.62 -4.03
CA THR A 37 -34.18 -21.42 -3.19
C THR A 37 -32.82 -20.79 -2.96
N SER A 38 -32.39 -19.85 -3.81
CA SER A 38 -31.09 -19.19 -3.65
C SER A 38 -31.02 -17.80 -4.24
N VAL A 39 -30.29 -16.90 -3.60
CA VAL A 39 -30.02 -15.57 -4.13
C VAL A 39 -28.53 -15.25 -4.03
N VAL A 40 -28.02 -14.58 -5.06
CA VAL A 40 -26.65 -14.05 -5.06
C VAL A 40 -26.69 -12.59 -4.67
N PHE A 41 -25.87 -12.21 -3.69
CA PHE A 41 -25.68 -10.81 -3.30
C PHE A 41 -24.19 -10.53 -3.06
N LEU A 42 -23.63 -9.60 -3.83
CA LEU A 42 -22.20 -9.29 -3.83
C LEU A 42 -21.34 -10.54 -4.06
N ASP A 43 -20.68 -11.01 -3.02
CA ASP A 43 -19.78 -12.15 -2.95
C ASP A 43 -20.37 -13.34 -2.17
N LEU A 44 -21.66 -13.27 -1.87
CA LEU A 44 -22.41 -14.28 -1.15
C LEU A 44 -23.40 -14.95 -2.09
N GLN A 45 -23.47 -16.26 -2.03
CA GLN A 45 -24.62 -17.02 -2.49
C GLN A 45 -25.33 -17.56 -1.26
N LEU A 46 -26.55 -17.08 -1.04
CA LEU A 46 -27.41 -17.53 0.04
C LEU A 46 -28.36 -18.59 -0.52
N SER A 47 -28.45 -19.74 0.12
CA SER A 47 -29.42 -20.77 -0.20
C SER A 47 -30.20 -21.19 1.03
N ILE A 48 -31.42 -21.66 0.82
CA ILE A 48 -32.28 -22.18 1.90
C ILE A 48 -32.16 -23.70 1.91
N CYS A 49 -31.72 -24.27 3.02
CA CYS A 49 -31.61 -25.71 3.23
C CYS A 49 -32.12 -26.03 4.64
N ASP A 50 -33.06 -26.95 4.77
CA ASP A 50 -33.64 -27.41 6.06
C ASP A 50 -34.06 -26.26 7.00
N ARG A 51 -34.76 -25.25 6.44
CA ARG A 51 -35.20 -24.02 7.14
C ARG A 51 -34.07 -23.17 7.72
N LYS A 52 -32.82 -23.41 7.30
CA LYS A 52 -31.65 -22.60 7.63
C LYS A 52 -31.13 -21.89 6.38
N ILE A 53 -30.52 -20.72 6.58
CA ILE A 53 -29.82 -20.01 5.52
C ILE A 53 -28.39 -20.53 5.49
N LYS A 54 -28.01 -21.16 4.38
CA LYS A 54 -26.65 -21.55 4.06
C LYS A 54 -26.03 -20.44 3.23
N SER A 55 -24.79 -20.08 3.55
CA SER A 55 -24.02 -19.05 2.85
C SER A 55 -22.77 -19.65 2.24
N ASN A 56 -22.58 -19.42 0.95
CA ASN A 56 -21.43 -19.88 0.16
C ASN A 56 -20.73 -18.70 -0.52
N LEU A 57 -19.45 -18.87 -0.82
CA LEU A 57 -18.67 -17.85 -1.52
C LEU A 57 -19.06 -17.82 -3.00
N HIS A 58 -19.42 -16.65 -3.50
CA HIS A 58 -19.73 -16.43 -4.90
C HIS A 58 -18.67 -15.55 -5.57
N PHE A 59 -18.20 -15.99 -6.74
CA PHE A 59 -17.33 -15.19 -7.61
C PHE A 59 -18.16 -14.65 -8.76
N LYS A 60 -18.18 -13.32 -8.90
CA LYS A 60 -18.90 -12.70 -10.01
C LYS A 60 -18.28 -13.14 -11.34
N PRO A 61 -19.08 -13.42 -12.39
CA PRO A 61 -18.54 -13.77 -13.71
C PRO A 61 -17.59 -12.72 -14.30
N THR A 62 -17.74 -11.46 -13.90
CA THR A 62 -16.88 -10.34 -14.32
C THR A 62 -15.63 -10.17 -13.47
N ASP A 63 -15.48 -10.92 -12.37
CA ASP A 63 -14.28 -10.88 -11.54
C ASP A 63 -13.15 -11.65 -12.23
N SER A 64 -12.17 -10.89 -12.71
CA SER A 64 -10.96 -11.45 -13.33
C SER A 64 -9.95 -12.03 -12.32
N HIS A 65 -10.24 -11.92 -11.02
CA HIS A 65 -9.37 -12.35 -9.92
C HIS A 65 -7.96 -11.77 -10.05
N ASN A 66 -7.87 -10.51 -10.48
CA ASN A 66 -6.64 -9.82 -10.84
C ASN A 66 -5.85 -9.33 -9.59
N TYR A 67 -5.49 -10.26 -8.70
CA TYR A 67 -4.72 -9.98 -7.48
C TYR A 67 -3.32 -9.42 -7.79
N LEU A 68 -2.67 -8.72 -6.87
CA LEU A 68 -1.30 -8.22 -7.11
C LEU A 68 -0.33 -9.36 -7.44
N LEU A 69 0.47 -9.23 -8.51
CA LEU A 69 1.57 -10.17 -8.80
C LEU A 69 2.54 -10.24 -7.62
N TYR A 70 2.97 -11.44 -7.23
CA TYR A 70 3.93 -11.62 -6.13
C TYR A 70 5.29 -10.91 -6.31
N PRO A 71 5.92 -10.92 -7.51
CA PRO A 71 7.20 -10.22 -7.72
C PRO A 71 7.05 -8.70 -7.83
N SER A 72 5.82 -8.17 -7.85
CA SER A 72 5.61 -6.71 -7.97
C SER A 72 6.33 -5.93 -6.87
N ASN A 73 6.64 -4.66 -7.17
CA ASN A 73 7.35 -3.75 -6.27
C ASN A 73 6.42 -3.17 -5.18
N HIS A 74 5.71 -4.05 -4.50
CA HIS A 74 4.88 -3.72 -3.34
C HIS A 74 5.57 -4.22 -2.06
N PRO A 75 5.25 -3.62 -0.90
CA PRO A 75 5.66 -4.15 0.38
C PRO A 75 5.39 -5.65 0.48
N LYS A 76 6.41 -6.45 0.80
CA LYS A 76 6.22 -7.90 0.93
C LYS A 76 5.24 -8.28 2.04
N SER A 77 5.05 -7.42 3.04
CA SER A 77 3.97 -7.58 4.03
C SER A 77 2.59 -7.54 3.37
N CYS A 78 2.38 -6.62 2.42
CA CYS A 78 1.13 -6.48 1.70
C CYS A 78 0.86 -7.72 0.86
N THR A 79 1.78 -8.12 -0.04
CA THR A 79 1.56 -9.31 -0.87
C THR A 79 1.36 -10.56 -0.02
N LYS A 80 2.20 -10.81 0.99
CA LYS A 80 2.06 -11.97 1.89
C LYS A 80 0.74 -12.02 2.67
N SER A 81 0.14 -10.86 2.98
CA SER A 81 -1.12 -10.78 3.73
C SER A 81 -2.36 -11.10 2.88
N ILE A 82 -2.31 -10.84 1.57
CA ILE A 82 -3.50 -10.93 0.70
C ILE A 82 -4.10 -12.35 0.67
N PRO A 83 -3.33 -13.44 0.48
CA PRO A 83 -3.89 -14.80 0.48
C PRO A 83 -4.59 -15.14 1.80
N TYR A 84 -3.96 -14.80 2.93
CA TYR A 84 -4.54 -15.01 4.26
C TYR A 84 -5.88 -14.26 4.40
N SER A 85 -5.93 -12.99 3.99
CA SER A 85 -7.16 -12.19 4.10
C SER A 85 -8.30 -12.74 3.23
N GLN A 86 -8.01 -13.24 2.02
CA GLN A 86 -9.04 -13.83 1.15
C GLN A 86 -9.56 -15.15 1.69
N LEU A 87 -8.68 -16.02 2.19
CA LEU A 87 -9.07 -17.28 2.83
C LEU A 87 -9.86 -17.01 4.12
N LEU A 88 -9.49 -16.01 4.92
CA LEU A 88 -10.23 -15.65 6.13
C LEU A 88 -11.63 -15.14 5.80
N ARG A 89 -11.77 -14.39 4.70
CA ARG A 89 -13.07 -14.00 4.16
C ARG A 89 -13.89 -15.21 3.73
N ALA A 90 -13.31 -16.16 3.00
CA ALA A 90 -13.99 -17.41 2.64
C ALA A 90 -14.46 -18.17 3.90
N ARG A 91 -13.62 -18.25 4.95
CA ARG A 91 -13.95 -18.90 6.23
C ARG A 91 -15.14 -18.25 6.94
N ARG A 92 -15.29 -16.93 6.85
CA ARG A 92 -16.45 -16.20 7.40
C ARG A 92 -17.72 -16.44 6.61
N ILE A 93 -17.59 -16.55 5.29
CA ILE A 93 -18.71 -16.65 4.35
C ILE A 93 -19.28 -18.06 4.32
N CYS A 94 -18.45 -19.07 4.08
CA CYS A 94 -18.90 -20.45 3.95
C CYS A 94 -19.50 -20.95 5.26
N SER A 95 -20.72 -21.48 5.22
CA SER A 95 -21.38 -22.08 6.38
C SER A 95 -20.84 -23.46 6.72
N GLU A 96 -20.43 -24.23 5.71
CA GLU A 96 -19.89 -25.59 5.85
C GLU A 96 -18.39 -25.64 5.49
N ASP A 97 -17.68 -26.56 6.14
CA ASP A 97 -16.24 -26.77 5.91
C ASP A 97 -15.92 -27.39 4.55
N SER A 98 -16.85 -28.17 3.99
CA SER A 98 -16.79 -28.71 2.64
C SER A 98 -16.74 -27.57 1.61
N ASP A 99 -17.65 -26.62 1.72
CA ASP A 99 -17.73 -25.44 0.86
C ASP A 99 -16.52 -24.53 1.04
N PHE A 100 -16.07 -24.32 2.28
CA PHE A 100 -14.83 -23.60 2.54
C PHE A 100 -13.62 -24.27 1.87
N SER A 101 -13.54 -25.60 1.93
CA SER A 101 -12.44 -26.36 1.34
C SER A 101 -12.44 -26.24 -0.19
N ALA A 102 -13.61 -26.28 -0.82
CA ALA A 102 -13.77 -26.04 -2.26
C ALA A 102 -13.38 -24.61 -2.64
N ALA A 103 -13.90 -23.61 -1.92
CA ALA A 103 -13.59 -22.20 -2.13
C ALA A 103 -12.10 -21.91 -1.96
N SER A 104 -11.47 -22.50 -0.94
CA SER A 104 -10.04 -22.35 -0.67
C SER A 104 -9.19 -22.87 -1.83
N LYS A 105 -9.52 -24.04 -2.39
CA LYS A 105 -8.81 -24.57 -3.58
C LYS A 105 -8.89 -23.59 -4.75
N SER A 106 -10.08 -23.05 -5.04
CA SER A 106 -10.25 -22.05 -6.09
C SER A 106 -9.42 -20.79 -5.85
N ILE A 107 -9.48 -20.22 -4.63
CA ILE A 107 -8.71 -19.03 -4.25
C ILE A 107 -7.20 -19.27 -4.40
N LEU A 108 -6.70 -20.41 -3.94
CA LEU A 108 -5.28 -20.75 -4.05
C LEU A 108 -4.85 -20.85 -5.52
N SER A 109 -5.65 -21.49 -6.38
CA SER A 109 -5.37 -21.56 -7.82
C SER A 109 -5.25 -20.17 -8.47
N PHE A 110 -6.04 -19.19 -8.01
CA PHE A 110 -5.95 -17.82 -8.50
C PHE A 110 -4.63 -17.15 -8.08
N PHE A 111 -4.15 -17.40 -6.87
CA PHE A 111 -2.86 -16.87 -6.41
C PHE A 111 -1.66 -17.56 -7.05
N GLU A 112 -1.75 -18.85 -7.35
CA GLU A 112 -0.73 -19.58 -8.11
C GLU A 112 -0.52 -18.95 -9.49
N LYS A 113 -1.62 -18.64 -10.21
CA LYS A 113 -1.59 -17.90 -11.48
C LYS A 113 -0.93 -16.52 -11.36
N ARG A 114 -0.85 -15.95 -10.15
CA ARG A 114 -0.21 -14.66 -9.85
C ARG A 114 1.20 -14.80 -9.25
N GLN A 115 1.78 -15.99 -9.39
CA GLN A 115 3.16 -16.34 -9.02
C GLN A 115 3.42 -16.30 -7.51
N TYR A 116 2.41 -16.51 -6.68
CA TYR A 116 2.61 -16.64 -5.24
C TYR A 116 3.33 -17.96 -4.91
N PRO A 117 4.42 -17.93 -4.13
CA PRO A 117 5.10 -19.14 -3.70
C PRO A 117 4.19 -20.06 -2.90
N THR A 118 4.22 -21.36 -3.21
CA THR A 118 3.42 -22.40 -2.55
C THR A 118 3.57 -22.36 -1.03
N LYS A 119 4.78 -22.12 -0.50
CA LYS A 119 5.04 -21.98 0.94
C LYS A 119 4.20 -20.89 1.62
N ILE A 120 3.94 -19.78 0.94
CA ILE A 120 3.12 -18.69 1.50
C ILE A 120 1.65 -19.08 1.48
N LEU A 121 1.22 -19.75 0.41
CA LEU A 121 -0.15 -20.20 0.22
C LEU A 121 -0.53 -21.28 1.23
N THR A 122 0.31 -22.31 1.38
CA THR A 122 0.11 -23.39 2.36
C THR A 122 0.18 -22.86 3.78
N GLY A 123 1.14 -21.97 4.08
CA GLY A 123 1.23 -21.32 5.38
C GLY A 123 0.00 -20.46 5.71
N ALA A 124 -0.58 -19.78 4.71
CA ALA A 124 -1.82 -19.03 4.90
C ALA A 124 -3.02 -19.96 5.16
N LEU A 125 -3.15 -21.04 4.38
CA LEU A 125 -4.22 -22.03 4.54
C LEU A 125 -4.15 -22.71 5.92
N HIS A 126 -2.98 -23.19 6.31
CA HIS A 126 -2.78 -23.87 7.60
C HIS A 126 -3.20 -22.99 8.78
N ARG A 127 -2.86 -21.69 8.74
CA ARG A 127 -3.24 -20.73 9.78
C ARG A 127 -4.76 -20.53 9.89
N ILE A 128 -5.52 -20.77 8.82
CA ILE A 128 -6.98 -20.53 8.77
C ILE A 128 -7.76 -21.82 8.99
N GLN A 129 -7.16 -22.97 8.67
CA GLN A 129 -7.76 -24.27 8.96
C GLN A 129 -8.06 -24.44 10.45
N GLY A 130 -7.20 -23.91 11.34
CA GLY A 130 -7.44 -23.93 12.79
C GLY A 130 -8.38 -22.84 13.33
N ILE A 131 -8.92 -21.96 12.48
CA ILE A 131 -9.84 -20.90 12.92
C ILE A 131 -11.27 -21.31 12.62
N ASP A 132 -12.07 -21.39 13.68
CA ASP A 132 -13.46 -21.74 13.60
C ASP A 132 -14.30 -20.58 13.02
N ARG A 133 -15.39 -20.89 12.32
CA ARG A 133 -16.22 -19.84 11.70
C ARG A 133 -16.78 -18.85 12.72
N ALA A 134 -17.22 -19.34 13.87
CA ALA A 134 -17.73 -18.51 14.96
C ALA A 134 -16.66 -17.54 15.48
N GLU A 135 -15.43 -18.03 15.66
CA GLU A 135 -14.28 -17.20 16.03
C GLU A 135 -13.98 -16.17 14.94
N ALA A 136 -14.00 -16.57 13.66
CA ALA A 136 -13.71 -15.69 12.54
C ALA A 136 -14.72 -14.53 12.39
N LEU A 137 -15.98 -14.74 12.80
CA LEU A 137 -17.06 -13.76 12.81
C LEU A 137 -17.07 -12.88 14.08
N SER A 138 -16.38 -13.29 15.14
CA SER A 138 -16.32 -12.52 16.38
C SER A 138 -15.66 -11.16 16.17
N LYS A 139 -16.21 -10.12 16.81
CA LYS A 139 -15.57 -8.79 16.84
C LYS A 139 -14.40 -8.84 17.81
N LYS A 140 -13.18 -8.63 17.32
CA LYS A 140 -12.02 -8.40 18.19
C LYS A 140 -12.13 -7.01 18.81
N SER A 141 -12.11 -6.92 20.14
CA SER A 141 -11.94 -5.65 20.83
C SER A 141 -10.52 -5.16 20.58
N ASN A 142 -10.37 -4.04 19.87
CA ASN A 142 -9.07 -3.38 19.75
C ASN A 142 -8.75 -2.71 21.09
N THR A 143 -8.05 -3.42 21.98
CA THR A 143 -7.60 -2.87 23.28
C THR A 143 -6.35 -1.99 23.14
N SER A 144 -5.83 -1.77 21.92
CA SER A 144 -4.60 -1.00 21.72
C SER A 144 -4.89 0.50 21.67
N THR A 145 -4.77 1.18 22.82
CA THR A 145 -4.62 2.64 22.93
C THR A 145 -3.21 3.07 22.53
N ASN A 146 -2.70 2.56 21.40
CA ASN A 146 -1.37 2.92 20.94
C ASN A 146 -1.45 4.30 20.28
N LEU A 147 -1.26 5.34 21.09
CA LEU A 147 -1.28 6.75 20.67
C LEU A 147 -0.09 7.13 19.77
N ARG A 148 0.79 6.17 19.43
CA ARG A 148 1.95 6.42 18.55
C ARG A 148 1.49 6.74 17.13
N ILE A 149 1.91 7.90 16.64
CA ILE A 149 1.65 8.33 15.26
C ILE A 149 2.45 7.43 14.30
N PRO A 150 1.79 6.77 13.33
CA PRO A 150 2.49 5.97 12.34
C PRO A 150 3.22 6.87 11.34
N LEU A 151 4.54 6.70 11.20
CA LEU A 151 5.29 7.31 10.13
C LEU A 151 5.08 6.53 8.84
N VAL A 152 4.31 7.11 7.91
CA VAL A 152 4.00 6.48 6.63
C VAL A 152 5.04 6.89 5.59
N ILE A 153 5.81 5.94 5.07
CA ILE A 153 6.81 6.16 4.04
C ILE A 153 6.38 5.43 2.76
N SER A 154 6.57 6.08 1.61
CA SER A 154 6.43 5.45 0.30
C SER A 154 7.35 4.23 0.19
N HIS A 155 6.81 3.09 -0.25
CA HIS A 155 7.62 1.89 -0.39
C HIS A 155 8.64 2.02 -1.52
N HIS A 156 9.93 1.97 -1.19
CA HIS A 156 11.01 1.73 -2.14
C HIS A 156 12.03 0.76 -1.53
N PRO A 157 12.36 -0.37 -2.17
CA PRO A 157 13.23 -1.40 -1.60
C PRO A 157 14.58 -0.87 -1.09
N SER A 158 15.20 0.02 -1.87
CA SER A 158 16.54 0.56 -1.59
C SER A 158 16.55 1.76 -0.64
N VAL A 159 15.43 2.46 -0.48
CA VAL A 159 15.38 3.73 0.28
C VAL A 159 14.68 3.59 1.63
N ARG A 160 13.81 2.59 1.79
CA ARG A 160 13.10 2.33 3.04
C ARG A 160 14.04 2.22 4.24
N ARG A 161 15.06 1.35 4.18
CA ARG A 161 15.95 1.10 5.34
C ARG A 161 16.83 2.31 5.66
N PRO A 162 17.47 2.97 4.68
CA PRO A 162 18.25 4.18 4.92
C PRO A 162 17.46 5.31 5.57
N ILE A 163 16.24 5.61 5.09
CA ILE A 163 15.39 6.65 5.69
C ILE A 163 15.02 6.30 7.12
N ILE A 164 14.56 5.06 7.38
CA ILE A 164 14.23 4.63 8.74
C ILE A 164 15.45 4.80 9.64
N ARG A 165 16.63 4.32 9.23
CA ARG A 165 17.86 4.47 10.03
C ARG A 165 18.24 5.94 10.25
N ALA A 166 18.08 6.80 9.26
CA ALA A 166 18.34 8.23 9.40
C ALA A 166 17.41 8.89 10.42
N ILE A 167 16.13 8.54 10.43
CA ILE A 167 15.15 9.07 11.39
C ILE A 167 15.48 8.60 12.81
N TYR A 168 15.78 7.31 12.98
CA TYR A 168 16.16 6.77 14.29
C TYR A 168 17.49 7.36 14.81
N ARG A 169 18.46 7.60 13.93
CA ARG A 169 19.73 8.29 14.29
C ARG A 169 19.50 9.72 14.78
N ASN A 170 18.55 10.43 14.18
CA ASN A 170 18.28 11.84 14.47
C ASN A 170 17.05 12.06 15.37
N ILE A 171 16.56 11.01 16.05
CA ILE A 171 15.31 11.10 16.83
C ILE A 171 15.41 12.12 17.97
N GLU A 172 16.59 12.27 18.57
CA GLU A 172 16.85 13.26 19.63
C GLU A 172 16.74 14.70 19.09
N THR A 173 17.17 14.95 17.85
CA THR A 173 16.99 16.26 17.20
C THR A 173 15.51 16.56 16.99
N LEU A 174 14.73 15.56 16.57
CA LEU A 174 13.27 15.70 16.40
C LEU A 174 12.54 15.92 17.73
N ARG A 175 13.07 15.42 18.85
CA ARG A 175 12.53 15.65 20.20
C ARG A 175 12.83 17.05 20.74
N LYS A 176 13.97 17.64 20.34
CA LYS A 176 14.36 18.99 20.76
C LYS A 176 13.60 20.09 20.00
N ASP A 177 13.12 19.80 18.79
CA ASP A 177 12.35 20.76 18.00
C ASP A 177 10.95 20.99 18.59
N PRO A 178 10.55 22.24 18.90
CA PRO A 178 9.25 22.54 19.50
C PRO A 178 8.05 22.10 18.67
N SER A 179 8.19 22.02 17.34
CA SER A 179 7.09 21.66 16.42
C SER A 179 6.90 20.16 16.29
N THR A 180 7.94 19.35 16.56
CA THR A 180 7.88 17.88 16.43
C THR A 180 7.96 17.10 17.73
N ARG A 181 8.34 17.74 18.85
CA ARG A 181 8.44 17.13 20.17
C ARG A 181 7.15 16.40 20.57
N ASP A 182 6.02 17.08 20.46
CA ASP A 182 4.74 16.55 20.93
C ASP A 182 4.14 15.51 19.96
N LEU A 183 4.62 15.48 18.71
CA LEU A 183 4.23 14.50 17.69
C LEU A 183 4.97 13.16 17.84
N PHE A 184 6.19 13.17 18.38
CA PHE A 184 7.04 11.98 18.52
C PHE A 184 7.63 11.85 19.94
N PRO A 185 6.79 11.68 20.99
CA PRO A 185 7.28 11.39 22.33
C PRO A 185 8.10 10.08 22.35
N GLU A 186 7.68 9.11 21.54
CA GLU A 186 8.37 7.85 21.27
C GLU A 186 8.67 7.70 19.77
N PRO A 187 9.68 6.91 19.39
CA PRO A 187 9.98 6.65 17.98
C PRO A 187 8.73 6.13 17.25
N PRO A 188 8.42 6.67 16.05
CA PRO A 188 7.20 6.32 15.36
C PRO A 188 7.21 4.87 14.88
N ASN A 189 6.05 4.23 14.95
CA ASN A 189 5.82 2.97 14.26
C ASN A 189 5.82 3.24 12.75
N TYR A 190 6.58 2.49 11.96
CA TYR A 190 6.62 2.72 10.52
C TYR A 190 5.50 1.99 9.79
N GLY A 191 4.74 2.73 8.98
CA GLY A 191 3.82 2.21 7.99
C GLY A 191 4.44 2.28 6.59
N LEU A 192 4.14 1.31 5.73
CA LEU A 192 4.44 1.42 4.31
C LEU A 192 3.16 1.72 3.55
N GLN A 193 3.17 2.78 2.77
CA GLN A 193 2.11 3.02 1.80
C GLN A 193 2.50 2.43 0.44
N SER A 194 1.59 1.68 -0.16
CA SER A 194 1.71 1.28 -1.57
C SER A 194 1.77 2.53 -2.43
N LEU A 195 2.69 2.54 -3.41
CA LEU A 195 2.94 3.63 -4.35
C LEU A 195 1.73 4.02 -5.24
N LYS A 196 0.55 3.43 -5.03
CA LYS A 196 -0.67 3.66 -5.83
C LYS A 196 -1.14 5.12 -5.85
N ARG A 197 -0.72 5.97 -4.91
CA ARG A 197 -1.11 7.40 -4.88
C ARG A 197 -0.02 8.39 -5.29
N THR A 198 1.23 7.95 -5.47
CA THR A 198 2.34 8.93 -5.61
C THR A 198 3.25 8.68 -6.81
N PHE A 199 3.25 7.51 -7.46
CA PHE A 199 4.22 7.25 -8.54
C PHE A 199 3.66 6.61 -9.82
N SER A 200 2.34 6.42 -9.95
CA SER A 200 1.78 5.89 -11.20
C SER A 200 1.75 6.89 -12.36
N LYS A 201 2.32 8.11 -12.22
CA LYS A 201 2.22 9.17 -13.24
C LYS A 201 3.44 10.09 -13.39
N HIS A 202 4.59 9.82 -12.79
CA HIS A 202 5.74 10.73 -12.92
C HIS A 202 6.71 10.22 -13.97
N TYR A 203 6.40 10.59 -15.21
CA TYR A 203 7.33 10.52 -16.34
C TYR A 203 8.58 11.37 -16.09
N CYS A 204 9.58 11.12 -16.93
CA CYS A 204 10.85 11.83 -17.12
C CYS A 204 10.77 13.38 -17.02
N THR A 205 9.59 13.97 -17.18
CA THR A 205 9.33 15.42 -17.29
C THR A 205 8.87 16.13 -16.01
N SER A 206 8.81 15.45 -14.85
CA SER A 206 8.30 16.08 -13.61
C SER A 206 9.29 17.14 -13.07
N THR A 207 8.83 18.38 -12.89
CA THR A 207 9.69 19.54 -12.52
C THR A 207 9.51 20.03 -11.09
N ASN A 208 8.47 19.57 -10.37
CA ASN A 208 8.08 20.09 -9.05
C ASN A 208 8.10 19.03 -7.94
N LEU A 209 9.30 18.59 -7.58
CA LEU A 209 9.51 17.59 -6.54
C LEU A 209 10.80 17.86 -5.76
N VAL A 210 10.92 17.28 -4.57
CA VAL A 210 12.18 17.10 -3.86
C VAL A 210 12.51 15.62 -3.92
N TYR A 211 13.74 15.26 -4.26
CA TYR A 211 14.18 13.86 -4.36
C TYR A 211 15.35 13.57 -3.42
N ILE A 212 15.59 12.28 -3.22
CA ILE A 212 16.64 11.77 -2.35
C ILE A 212 17.50 10.78 -3.15
N LEU A 213 18.81 11.00 -3.17
CA LEU A 213 19.80 9.99 -3.56
C LEU A 213 20.26 9.24 -2.32
N VAL A 214 20.49 7.94 -2.48
CA VAL A 214 20.81 7.04 -1.37
C VAL A 214 21.95 6.13 -1.79
N CYS A 215 22.99 6.05 -0.96
CA CYS A 215 24.01 5.03 -1.10
C CYS A 215 23.57 3.75 -0.34
N GLY A 216 23.36 2.66 -1.06
CA GLY A 216 22.99 1.35 -0.51
C GLY A 216 24.07 0.70 0.34
N ARG A 217 25.34 1.10 0.17
CA ARG A 217 26.48 0.55 0.93
C ARG A 217 26.61 1.20 2.31
N CYS A 218 26.69 2.53 2.39
CA CYS A 218 26.89 3.23 3.66
C CYS A 218 25.60 3.85 4.24
N ASN A 219 24.51 3.92 3.47
CA ASN A 219 23.24 4.59 3.84
C ASN A 219 23.33 6.12 3.98
N CYS A 220 24.36 6.75 3.41
CA CYS A 220 24.39 8.22 3.28
C CYS A 220 23.30 8.67 2.30
N LEU A 221 22.72 9.83 2.61
CA LEU A 221 21.61 10.43 1.87
C LEU A 221 22.04 11.78 1.29
N TYR A 222 21.52 12.12 0.13
CA TYR A 222 21.58 13.45 -0.48
C TYR A 222 20.15 13.88 -0.80
N VAL A 223 19.73 15.06 -0.34
CA VAL A 223 18.42 15.64 -0.65
C VAL A 223 18.64 16.78 -1.63
N GLU A 224 17.85 16.87 -2.69
CA GLU A 224 17.92 18.01 -3.61
C GLU A 224 16.56 18.37 -4.21
N LYS A 225 16.34 19.66 -4.47
CA LYS A 225 15.31 20.13 -5.42
C LYS A 225 15.89 20.33 -6.82
N PRO A 226 15.32 19.76 -7.89
CA PRO A 226 15.76 20.05 -9.24
C PRO A 226 15.17 21.40 -9.70
N ASN A 227 16.00 22.24 -10.33
CA ASN A 227 15.55 23.49 -10.95
C ASN A 227 14.92 23.26 -12.35
N ALA A 228 15.06 22.05 -12.89
CA ALA A 228 14.50 21.61 -14.18
C ALA A 228 13.81 20.24 -14.03
N ALA A 229 13.60 19.51 -15.12
CA ALA A 229 13.05 18.16 -15.04
C ALA A 229 13.98 17.26 -14.22
N TRP A 230 13.42 16.51 -13.27
CA TRP A 230 14.22 15.71 -12.34
C TRP A 230 15.09 14.65 -13.04
N ALA A 231 14.67 14.15 -14.21
CA ALA A 231 15.45 13.19 -14.98
C ALA A 231 16.73 13.80 -15.57
N ASP A 232 16.70 15.07 -15.98
CA ASP A 232 17.89 15.78 -16.46
C ASP A 232 18.89 15.92 -15.32
N ARG A 233 18.40 16.28 -14.12
CA ARG A 233 19.25 16.41 -12.93
C ARG A 233 19.87 15.08 -12.49
N ILE A 234 19.12 13.98 -12.58
CA ILE A 234 19.68 12.64 -12.34
C ILE A 234 20.74 12.30 -13.38
N THR A 235 20.51 12.62 -14.65
CA THR A 235 21.48 12.40 -15.71
C THR A 235 22.77 13.17 -15.46
N GLU A 236 22.67 14.40 -14.95
CA GLU A 236 23.80 15.22 -14.54
C GLU A 236 24.59 14.60 -13.37
N HIS A 237 23.91 14.10 -12.33
CA HIS A 237 24.56 13.35 -11.25
C HIS A 237 25.25 12.09 -11.76
N LEU A 238 24.61 11.33 -12.65
CA LEU A 238 25.22 10.14 -13.25
C LEU A 238 26.44 10.50 -14.11
N ARG A 239 26.38 11.61 -14.84
CA ARG A 239 27.51 12.12 -15.63
C ARG A 239 28.66 12.56 -14.74
N SER A 240 28.39 13.31 -13.66
CA SER A 240 29.43 13.78 -12.74
C SER A 240 30.14 12.62 -12.03
N ILE A 241 29.39 11.57 -11.64
CA ILE A 241 29.98 10.33 -11.13
C ILE A 241 30.85 9.66 -12.19
N LYS A 242 30.33 9.44 -13.42
CA LYS A 242 31.07 8.77 -14.50
C LYS A 242 32.35 9.52 -14.90
N GLN A 243 32.33 10.85 -14.85
CA GLN A 243 33.46 11.71 -15.23
C GLN A 243 34.40 12.00 -14.04
N ASN A 244 34.11 11.47 -12.85
CA ASN A 244 34.86 11.74 -11.62
C ASN A 244 35.10 13.24 -11.36
N LEU A 245 34.05 14.04 -11.55
CA LEU A 245 34.14 15.49 -11.39
C LEU A 245 34.34 15.85 -9.92
N GLN A 246 35.38 16.65 -9.66
CA GLN A 246 35.69 17.16 -8.32
C GLN A 246 34.71 18.28 -7.93
N GLY A 247 34.50 18.46 -6.61
CA GLY A 247 33.61 19.48 -6.06
C GLY A 247 32.13 19.10 -6.01
N TYR A 248 31.74 17.97 -6.60
CA TYR A 248 30.37 17.44 -6.52
C TYR A 248 30.30 16.37 -5.42
N PRO A 249 29.62 16.62 -4.27
CA PRO A 249 29.63 15.69 -3.13
C PRO A 249 29.16 14.28 -3.49
N VAL A 250 28.15 14.17 -4.36
CA VAL A 250 27.63 12.88 -4.84
C VAL A 250 28.70 12.17 -5.69
N ALA A 251 29.39 12.87 -6.59
CA ALA A 251 30.45 12.29 -7.41
C ALA A 251 31.66 11.86 -6.57
N THR A 252 32.11 12.71 -5.63
CA THR A 252 33.20 12.39 -4.70
C THR A 252 32.87 11.17 -3.83
N HIS A 253 31.60 10.98 -3.47
CA HIS A 253 31.17 9.83 -2.67
C HIS A 253 31.17 8.50 -3.43
N PHE A 254 30.87 8.50 -4.73
CA PHE A 254 30.77 7.27 -5.54
C PHE A 254 32.03 6.96 -6.36
N ASN A 255 33.08 7.76 -6.20
CA ASN A 255 34.38 7.58 -6.83
C ASN A 255 35.50 7.40 -5.78
N PRO A 256 36.66 6.83 -6.17
CA PRO A 256 37.81 6.70 -5.29
C PRO A 256 38.21 8.04 -4.66
N PRO A 257 38.62 8.07 -3.37
CA PRO A 257 38.99 6.94 -2.52
C PRO A 257 37.82 6.29 -1.76
N SER A 258 36.57 6.68 -2.03
CA SER A 258 35.41 6.11 -1.35
C SER A 258 35.24 4.61 -1.68
N PRO A 259 34.86 3.77 -0.69
CA PRO A 259 34.50 2.38 -0.97
C PRO A 259 33.14 2.26 -1.69
N CYS A 260 32.35 3.34 -1.81
CA CYS A 260 31.04 3.31 -2.45
C CYS A 260 31.16 3.49 -3.96
N SER A 261 30.35 2.74 -4.73
CA SER A 261 30.37 2.76 -6.19
C SER A 261 29.01 3.17 -6.76
N ILE A 262 28.96 3.54 -8.04
CA ILE A 262 27.71 3.88 -8.71
C ILE A 262 26.63 2.77 -8.64
N LYS A 263 27.03 1.50 -8.47
CA LYS A 263 26.09 0.37 -8.30
C LYS A 263 25.30 0.46 -6.99
N ASP A 264 25.83 1.19 -6.01
CA ASP A 264 25.21 1.43 -4.72
C ASP A 264 24.22 2.62 -4.77
N LEU A 265 24.14 3.37 -5.86
CA LEU A 265 23.27 4.53 -5.99
C LEU A 265 21.81 4.11 -6.22
N ALA A 266 20.91 4.61 -5.38
CA ALA A 266 19.47 4.54 -5.57
C ALA A 266 18.85 5.95 -5.52
N VAL A 267 17.78 6.16 -6.29
CA VAL A 267 17.09 7.46 -6.38
C VAL A 267 15.61 7.29 -6.08
N THR A 268 15.02 8.22 -5.34
CA THR A 268 13.57 8.25 -5.12
C THR A 268 13.05 9.69 -5.00
N ALA A 269 11.87 9.98 -5.54
CA ALA A 269 11.22 11.24 -5.22
C ALA A 269 10.63 11.17 -3.80
N ALA A 270 10.91 12.18 -2.98
CA ALA A 270 10.51 12.21 -1.59
C ALA A 270 9.20 12.96 -1.40
N LEU A 271 9.05 14.09 -2.09
CA LEU A 271 7.89 14.97 -1.96
C LEU A 271 7.51 15.57 -3.32
N MET A 272 6.23 15.52 -3.66
CA MET A 272 5.68 16.33 -4.74
C MET A 272 5.27 17.68 -4.17
N CYS A 273 5.81 18.75 -4.73
CA CYS A 273 5.51 20.11 -4.28
C CYS A 273 4.49 20.72 -5.23
N ARG A 274 3.40 21.25 -4.68
CA ARG A 274 2.41 22.04 -5.43
C ARG A 274 2.58 23.55 -5.25
N GLY A 275 3.55 23.96 -4.43
CA GLY A 275 3.84 25.35 -4.10
C GLY A 275 4.94 25.97 -4.96
N SER A 276 5.32 27.18 -4.60
CA SER A 276 6.38 27.98 -5.22
C SER A 276 7.77 27.35 -5.06
N ASP A 277 8.79 27.87 -5.75
CA ASP A 277 10.17 27.43 -5.54
C ASP A 277 10.64 27.68 -4.10
N ARG A 278 10.13 28.74 -3.45
CA ARG A 278 10.37 28.99 -2.02
C ARG A 278 9.81 27.89 -1.13
N ASP A 279 8.62 27.39 -1.43
CA ASP A 279 8.00 26.28 -0.70
C ASP A 279 8.79 24.98 -0.89
N ARG A 280 9.29 24.76 -2.12
CA ARG A 280 10.17 23.63 -2.45
C ARG A 280 11.51 23.69 -1.72
N GLN A 281 12.17 24.85 -1.71
CA GLN A 281 13.42 25.06 -0.95
C GLN A 281 13.20 24.87 0.55
N THR A 282 12.07 25.37 1.07
CA THR A 282 11.70 25.15 2.47
C THR A 282 11.49 23.65 2.75
N ALA A 283 10.85 22.93 1.84
CA ALA A 283 10.66 21.48 1.96
C ALA A 283 11.98 20.70 1.88
N GLU A 284 12.89 21.09 0.99
CA GLU A 284 14.25 20.56 0.88
C GLU A 284 15.03 20.78 2.17
N ASN A 285 15.13 22.02 2.67
CA ASN A 285 15.85 22.33 3.90
C ASN A 285 15.27 21.57 5.11
N ARG A 286 13.93 21.46 5.18
CA ARG A 286 13.26 20.63 6.19
C ARG A 286 13.66 19.16 6.08
N LEU A 287 13.76 18.62 4.88
CA LEU A 287 14.17 17.22 4.67
C LEU A 287 15.66 17.02 4.99
N ILE A 288 16.54 17.94 4.61
CA ILE A 288 17.98 17.90 4.96
C ILE A 288 18.14 17.87 6.48
N MET A 289 17.46 18.76 7.20
CA MET A 289 17.48 18.81 8.67
C MET A 289 16.92 17.53 9.29
N LYS A 290 15.72 17.11 8.88
CA LYS A 290 15.04 15.96 9.47
C LYS A 290 15.74 14.63 9.23
N LEU A 291 16.36 14.46 8.06
CA LEU A 291 17.07 13.25 7.68
C LEU A 291 18.57 13.31 8.04
N GLY A 292 19.06 14.45 8.52
CA GLY A 292 20.46 14.65 8.89
C GLY A 292 21.40 14.39 7.71
N THR A 293 21.10 14.95 6.55
CA THR A 293 21.86 14.65 5.31
C THR A 293 23.09 15.54 5.11
N LEU A 294 23.42 16.41 6.08
CA LEU A 294 24.63 17.21 6.05
C LEU A 294 25.89 16.36 6.33
N SER A 295 26.99 16.68 5.64
CA SER A 295 28.32 16.15 5.92
C SER A 295 28.70 16.41 7.40
N PRO A 296 29.30 15.44 8.12
CA PRO A 296 29.87 14.17 7.63
C PRO A 296 28.87 12.99 7.60
N HIS A 297 27.64 13.16 8.08
CA HIS A 297 26.67 12.05 8.24
C HIS A 297 25.79 11.80 7.01
N GLY A 298 25.77 12.75 6.06
CA GLY A 298 25.19 12.61 4.73
C GLY A 298 26.02 13.32 3.66
N LEU A 299 25.43 13.50 2.48
CA LEU A 299 26.14 13.99 1.29
C LEU A 299 25.90 15.48 1.00
N ASN A 300 24.91 16.12 1.63
CA ASN A 300 24.73 17.56 1.45
C ASN A 300 25.87 18.31 2.15
N ILE A 301 26.54 19.24 1.47
CA ILE A 301 27.65 20.01 2.06
C ILE A 301 27.13 21.22 2.83
N ARG A 302 26.05 21.83 2.34
CA ARG A 302 25.41 23.01 2.93
C ARG A 302 23.90 22.98 2.66
N MET A 303 23.17 23.81 3.39
CA MET A 303 21.81 24.20 3.03
C MET A 303 21.86 25.54 2.33
N ASP A 304 21.05 25.70 1.30
CA ASP A 304 20.85 27.00 0.68
C ASP A 304 19.85 27.78 1.55
N LEU A 305 20.32 28.88 2.13
CA LEU A 305 19.50 29.84 2.87
C LEU A 305 19.08 30.94 1.90
N PHE A 306 17.82 31.38 2.01
CA PHE A 306 17.37 32.64 1.40
C PHE A 306 17.87 33.81 2.22
#